data_AF-A0A1B0G8W2-F1
#
_entry.id   AF-A0A1B0G8W2-F1
#
_cell.length_a   1.000
_cell.length_b   1.000
_cell.length_c   1.000
_cell.angle_alpha   90.00
_cell.angle_beta   90.00
_cell.angle_gamma   90.00
#
_symmetry.space_group_name_H-M   'P 1'
#
loop_
_entity.id
_entity.type
_entity.pdbx_description
1 polymer ?
#
loop_
_entity_poly.entity_id
_entity_poly.type
_entity_poly.pdbx_seq_one_letter_code
_entity_poly.pdbx_strand_id
1 'polypeptide(L)'
;MSPAEEPSYTAEGPSKKAVCTMAFLKIIELCLIICCVGLIDEPATHSQLRAFVTPRVCAICYLTFGCFLIYTAIYLIMVLVSEILNWRHNALWMFVAVTLFVISSGLLFRNWSQMKEYNYWHPNMQRLDLVLATASVSLVTALILIFDLCVTVRFGIQGDLD
;
A
#
# COMPACT_ATOMS: atom_id res chain seq x y z
N MET A 1 38.38 43.79 12.49
CA MET A 1 37.92 42.48 11.99
C MET A 1 36.81 42.02 12.91
N SER A 2 35.55 42.17 12.48
CA SER A 2 34.41 41.62 13.22
C SER A 2 34.39 40.10 12.99
N PRO A 3 34.19 39.26 14.01
CA PRO A 3 34.03 37.84 13.79
C PRO A 3 32.73 37.62 13.00
N ALA A 4 32.81 36.74 11.98
CA ALA A 4 31.67 36.35 11.18
C ALA A 4 30.64 35.68 12.09
N GLU A 5 29.39 36.14 12.01
CA GLU A 5 28.24 35.47 12.61
C GLU A 5 28.18 34.05 12.04
N GLU A 6 28.44 33.06 12.88
CA GLU A 6 28.17 31.67 12.55
C GLU A 6 26.65 31.54 12.34
N PRO A 7 26.17 31.07 11.17
CA PRO A 7 24.78 30.69 11.06
C PRO A 7 24.57 29.51 12.00
N SER A 8 23.92 29.79 13.12
CA SER A 8 23.31 28.82 14.01
C SER A 8 22.41 27.92 13.15
N TYR A 9 22.94 26.79 12.68
CA TYR A 9 22.15 25.64 12.27
C TYR A 9 21.50 25.12 13.55
N THR A 10 20.38 25.71 13.94
CA THR A 10 19.42 24.99 14.77
C THR A 10 18.98 23.81 13.93
N ALA A 11 19.61 22.66 14.13
CA ALA A 11 19.10 21.37 13.75
C ALA A 11 17.80 21.15 14.55
N GLU A 12 16.75 21.84 14.14
CA GLU A 12 15.39 21.53 14.56
C GLU A 12 15.12 20.15 13.98
N GLY A 13 15.23 19.13 14.83
CA GLY A 13 14.91 17.77 14.41
C GLY A 13 13.51 17.66 13.81
N PRO A 14 13.21 16.54 13.14
CA PRO A 14 12.05 16.40 12.27
C PRO A 14 10.74 16.86 12.91
N SER A 15 9.94 17.57 12.12
CA SER A 15 8.71 18.19 12.58
C SER A 15 7.75 17.14 13.13
N LYS A 16 7.41 17.24 14.42
CA LYS A 16 6.47 16.33 15.09
C LYS A 16 5.13 16.20 14.35
N LYS A 17 4.70 17.28 13.69
CA LYS A 17 3.47 17.30 12.88
C LYS A 17 3.60 16.44 11.62
N ALA A 18 4.74 16.51 10.93
CA ALA A 18 5.01 15.71 9.74
C ALA A 18 5.08 14.22 10.08
N VAL A 19 5.81 13.86 11.13
CA VAL A 19 5.91 12.47 11.62
C VAL A 19 4.55 11.91 12.01
N CYS A 20 3.74 12.67 12.75
CA CYS A 20 2.40 12.26 13.15
C CYS A 20 1.47 12.06 11.94
N THR A 21 1.55 12.95 10.94
CA THR A 21 0.75 12.86 9.71
C THR A 21 1.12 11.61 8.90
N MET A 22 2.41 11.33 8.72
CA MET A 22 2.87 10.13 8.00
C MET A 22 2.51 8.84 8.75
N ALA A 23 2.65 8.83 10.08
CA ALA A 23 2.25 7.68 10.89
C ALA A 23 0.75 7.39 10.77
N PHE A 24 -0.08 8.44 10.77
CA PHE A 24 -1.51 8.31 10.58
C PHE A 24 -1.87 7.73 9.21
N LEU A 25 -1.23 8.19 8.14
CA LEU A 25 -1.42 7.64 6.78
C LEU A 25 -1.02 6.16 6.72
N LYS A 26 0.09 5.79 7.35
CA LYS A 26 0.57 4.40 7.42
C LYS A 26 -0.38 3.48 8.20
N ILE A 27 -1.06 3.99 9.22
CA ILE A 27 -2.11 3.25 9.93
C ILE A 27 -3.32 3.00 9.01
N ILE A 28 -3.76 4.01 8.25
CA ILE A 28 -4.86 3.84 7.28
C ILE A 28 -4.48 2.80 6.22
N GLU A 29 -3.28 2.89 5.68
CA GLU A 29 -2.75 1.92 4.71
C GLU A 29 -2.68 0.51 5.28
N LEU A 30 -2.28 0.37 6.56
CA LEU A 30 -2.25 -0.91 7.25
C LEU A 30 -3.67 -1.52 7.38
N CYS A 31 -4.67 -0.71 7.73
CA CYS A 31 -6.04 -1.19 7.78
C CYS A 31 -6.53 -1.67 6.42
N LEU A 32 -6.25 -0.90 5.36
CA LEU A 32 -6.67 -1.25 4.01
C LEU A 32 -5.98 -2.51 3.48
N ILE A 33 -4.70 -2.70 3.78
CA ILE A 33 -4.00 -3.91 3.33
C ILE A 33 -4.47 -5.17 4.06
N ILE A 34 -4.80 -5.06 5.35
CA ILE A 34 -5.43 -6.15 6.10
C ILE A 34 -6.78 -6.51 5.45
N CYS A 35 -7.57 -5.51 5.05
CA CYS A 35 -8.81 -5.75 4.30
C CYS A 35 -8.54 -6.46 2.96
N CYS A 36 -7.56 -6.01 2.17
CA CYS A 36 -7.19 -6.67 0.90
C CYS A 36 -6.79 -8.15 1.09
N VAL A 37 -6.01 -8.46 2.12
CA VAL A 37 -5.59 -9.83 2.45
C VAL A 37 -6.75 -10.66 2.98
N GLY A 38 -7.66 -10.09 3.76
CA GLY A 38 -8.85 -10.79 4.25
C GLY A 38 -9.91 -11.05 3.19
N LEU A 39 -10.00 -10.18 2.18
CA LEU A 39 -10.96 -10.28 1.09
C LEU A 39 -10.50 -11.19 -0.05
N ILE A 40 -9.21 -11.53 -0.15
CA ILE A 40 -8.75 -12.44 -1.19
C ILE A 40 -9.10 -13.90 -0.78
N ASP A 41 -10.28 -14.37 -1.18
CA ASP A 41 -10.69 -15.77 -0.99
C ASP A 41 -9.94 -16.66 -1.99
N GLU A 42 -9.10 -17.56 -1.47
CA GLU A 42 -8.34 -18.49 -2.27
C GLU A 42 -9.20 -19.71 -2.63
N PRO A 43 -9.49 -19.96 -3.92
CA PRO A 43 -10.31 -21.09 -4.32
C PRO A 43 -9.58 -22.45 -4.21
N ALA A 44 -8.34 -22.49 -3.73
CA ALA A 44 -7.47 -23.66 -3.83
C ALA A 44 -7.77 -24.76 -2.80
N THR A 45 -8.42 -24.46 -1.68
CA THR A 45 -8.47 -25.41 -0.56
C THR A 45 -9.63 -26.40 -0.59
N HIS A 46 -10.74 -26.17 -1.32
CA HIS A 46 -11.90 -27.06 -1.19
C HIS A 46 -12.81 -27.30 -2.40
N SER A 47 -12.54 -26.77 -3.60
CA SER A 47 -13.41 -27.07 -4.75
C SER A 47 -12.65 -27.72 -5.91
N GLN A 48 -13.03 -28.95 -6.24
CA GLN A 48 -12.73 -29.57 -7.54
C GLN A 48 -13.38 -28.81 -8.73
N LEU A 49 -14.10 -27.74 -8.44
CA LEU A 49 -14.60 -26.75 -9.39
C LEU A 49 -13.53 -25.67 -9.58
N ARG A 50 -13.11 -25.52 -10.84
CA ARG A 50 -12.19 -24.54 -11.43
C ARG A 50 -11.94 -23.29 -10.55
N ALA A 51 -10.66 -23.02 -10.26
CA ALA A 51 -10.23 -21.82 -9.54
C ALA A 51 -10.83 -20.55 -10.17
N PHE A 52 -11.55 -19.76 -9.37
CA PHE A 52 -12.17 -18.50 -9.78
C PHE A 52 -11.10 -17.49 -10.22
N VAL A 53 -10.10 -17.23 -9.37
CA VAL A 53 -8.95 -16.42 -9.73
C VAL A 53 -7.82 -17.32 -10.23
N THR A 54 -7.21 -16.95 -11.36
CA THR A 54 -6.04 -17.66 -11.88
C THR A 54 -4.92 -17.65 -10.82
N PRO A 55 -4.27 -18.78 -10.49
CA PRO A 55 -3.26 -18.87 -9.43
C PRO A 55 -2.09 -17.88 -9.61
N ARG A 56 -1.77 -17.54 -10.86
CA ARG A 56 -0.76 -16.52 -11.20
C ARG A 56 -1.13 -15.12 -10.67
N VAL A 57 -2.42 -14.76 -10.71
CA VAL A 57 -2.89 -13.46 -10.22
C VAL A 57 -2.95 -13.47 -8.70
N CYS A 58 -3.41 -14.56 -8.07
CA CYS A 58 -3.32 -14.73 -6.62
C CYS A 58 -1.88 -14.58 -6.12
N ALA A 59 -0.89 -15.21 -6.78
CA ALA A 59 0.51 -15.09 -6.41
C ALA A 59 1.02 -13.64 -6.46
N ILE A 60 0.66 -12.89 -7.51
CA ILE A 60 1.02 -11.47 -7.62
C ILE A 60 0.36 -10.63 -6.52
N CYS A 61 -0.92 -10.90 -6.21
CA CYS A 61 -1.63 -10.22 -5.15
C CYS A 61 -1.00 -10.48 -3.78
N TYR A 62 -0.72 -11.74 -3.43
CA TYR A 62 -0.09 -12.08 -2.15
C TYR A 62 1.32 -11.52 -2.03
N LEU A 63 2.11 -11.51 -3.12
CA LEU A 63 3.42 -10.87 -3.13
C LEU A 63 3.28 -9.37 -2.86
N THR A 64 2.40 -8.69 -3.61
CA THR A 64 2.18 -7.24 -3.48
C THR A 64 1.69 -6.88 -2.08
N PHE A 65 0.65 -7.57 -1.62
CA PHE A 65 0.00 -7.29 -0.35
C PHE A 65 0.88 -7.67 0.83
N GLY A 66 1.55 -8.82 0.76
CA GLY A 66 2.47 -9.29 1.78
C GLY A 66 3.70 -8.40 1.92
N CYS A 67 4.35 -8.04 0.81
CA CYS A 67 5.49 -7.13 0.83
C CYS A 67 5.11 -5.76 1.40
N PHE A 68 3.96 -5.23 1.00
CA PHE A 68 3.48 -3.94 1.51
C PHE A 68 3.12 -4.00 3.00
N LEU A 69 2.46 -5.08 3.46
CA LEU A 69 2.15 -5.28 4.87
C LEU A 69 3.43 -5.31 5.73
N ILE A 70 4.44 -6.09 5.31
CA ILE A 70 5.73 -6.17 6.00
C ILE A 70 6.39 -4.80 6.06
N TYR A 71 6.43 -4.09 4.92
CA TYR A 71 7.01 -2.76 4.86
C TYR A 71 6.33 -1.77 5.81
N THR A 72 5.00 -1.69 5.78
CA THR A 72 4.22 -0.78 6.62
C THR A 72 4.35 -1.12 8.10
N ALA A 73 4.42 -2.40 8.45
CA ALA A 73 4.67 -2.84 9.82
C ALA A 73 6.05 -2.40 10.31
N ILE A 74 7.11 -2.61 9.51
CA ILE A 74 8.48 -2.17 9.84
C ILE A 74 8.52 -0.65 10.01
N TYR A 75 7.89 0.10 9.10
CA TYR A 75 7.83 1.56 9.18
C TYR A 75 7.19 2.04 10.48
N LEU A 76 6.05 1.46 10.87
CA LEU A 76 5.37 1.84 12.13
C LEU A 76 6.20 1.48 13.37
N ILE A 77 6.92 0.36 13.35
CA ILE A 77 7.85 -0.01 14.42
C ILE A 77 9.00 0.99 14.51
N MET A 78 9.59 1.40 13.39
CA MET A 78 10.66 2.41 13.36
C MET A 78 10.19 3.75 13.95
N VAL A 79 8.98 4.20 13.57
CA VAL A 79 8.37 5.40 14.15
C VAL A 79 8.20 5.27 15.67
N LEU A 80 7.84 4.09 16.17
CA LEU A 80 7.72 3.83 17.61
C LEU A 80 9.07 3.88 18.34
N VAL A 81 10.15 3.45 17.68
CA VAL A 81 11.54 3.55 18.17
C VAL A 81 12.09 4.99 18.03
N SER A 82 11.30 5.92 17.48
CA SER A 82 11.71 7.30 17.16
C SER A 82 12.84 7.37 16.12
N GLU A 83 13.00 6.32 15.31
CA GLU A 83 13.86 6.32 14.14
C GLU A 83 13.06 6.71 12.90
N ILE A 84 13.56 7.69 12.16
CA ILE A 84 12.88 8.21 10.97
C ILE A 84 13.62 7.74 9.74
N LEU A 85 12.89 7.02 8.88
CA LEU A 85 13.43 6.55 7.62
C LEU A 85 13.64 7.75 6.68
N ASN A 86 14.79 7.78 6.01
CA ASN A 86 15.09 8.82 5.03
C ASN A 86 13.96 8.93 3.99
N TRP A 87 13.43 10.15 3.82
CA TRP A 87 12.26 10.43 2.98
C TRP A 87 12.45 9.98 1.53
N ARG A 88 13.68 9.99 1.01
CA ARG A 88 14.01 9.52 -0.35
C ARG A 88 13.75 8.03 -0.50
N HIS A 89 14.15 7.24 0.50
CA HIS A 89 13.92 5.80 0.50
C HIS A 89 12.44 5.49 0.66
N ASN A 90 11.73 6.21 1.54
CA ASN A 90 10.29 6.06 1.71
C ASN A 90 9.53 6.36 0.39
N ALA A 91 9.87 7.46 -0.28
CA ALA A 91 9.25 7.83 -1.55
C ALA A 91 9.46 6.79 -2.66
N LEU A 92 10.67 6.21 -2.76
CA LEU A 92 10.94 5.14 -3.73
C LEU A 92 10.11 3.88 -3.44
N TRP A 93 10.01 3.48 -2.17
CA TRP A 93 9.18 2.35 -1.77
C TRP A 93 7.69 2.59 -2.06
N MET A 94 7.19 3.79 -1.77
CA MET A 94 5.81 4.18 -2.11
C MET A 94 5.55 4.13 -3.61
N PHE A 95 6.48 4.62 -4.43
CA PHE A 95 6.33 4.57 -5.89
C PHE A 95 6.24 3.13 -6.43
N VAL A 96 7.08 2.23 -5.92
CA VAL A 96 7.02 0.80 -6.26
C VAL A 96 5.70 0.18 -5.80
N ALA A 97 5.27 0.50 -4.57
CA ALA A 97 4.00 0.02 -4.02
C ALA A 97 2.81 0.47 -4.87
N VAL A 98 2.71 1.75 -5.23
CA VAL A 98 1.66 2.28 -6.12
C VAL A 98 1.60 1.47 -7.42
N THR A 99 2.75 1.26 -8.06
CA THR A 99 2.83 0.52 -9.33
C THR A 99 2.30 -0.90 -9.19
N LEU A 100 2.73 -1.62 -8.15
CA LEU A 100 2.29 -3.00 -7.89
C LEU A 100 0.79 -3.07 -7.55
N PHE A 101 0.26 -2.13 -6.78
CA PHE A 101 -1.17 -2.08 -6.46
C PHE A 101 -2.03 -1.81 -7.69
N VAL A 102 -1.61 -0.91 -8.58
CA VAL A 102 -2.30 -0.65 -9.85
C VAL A 102 -2.30 -1.89 -10.74
N ILE A 103 -1.16 -2.57 -10.86
CA ILE A 103 -1.07 -3.83 -11.64
C ILE A 103 -1.96 -4.90 -11.03
N SER A 104 -1.90 -5.11 -9.71
CA SER A 104 -2.71 -6.09 -8.98
C SER A 104 -4.21 -5.84 -9.16
N SER A 105 -4.64 -4.60 -8.96
CA SER A 105 -6.04 -4.19 -9.14
C SER A 105 -6.52 -4.41 -10.59
N GLY A 106 -5.72 -4.02 -11.58
CA GLY A 106 -6.04 -4.24 -12.99
C GLY A 106 -6.17 -5.72 -13.37
N LEU A 107 -5.30 -6.58 -12.84
CA LEU A 107 -5.37 -8.03 -13.04
C LEU A 107 -6.60 -8.65 -12.37
N LEU A 108 -6.99 -8.16 -11.19
CA LEU A 108 -8.20 -8.60 -10.49
C LEU A 108 -9.46 -8.20 -11.27
N PHE A 109 -9.58 -6.95 -11.75
CA PHE A 109 -10.70 -6.53 -12.59
C PHE A 109 -10.79 -7.33 -13.89
N ARG A 110 -9.65 -7.61 -14.54
CA ARG A 110 -9.62 -8.44 -15.75
C ARG A 110 -10.12 -9.86 -15.48
N ASN A 111 -9.64 -10.49 -14.42
CA ASN A 111 -10.11 -11.83 -14.02
C ASN A 111 -11.61 -11.83 -13.69
N TRP A 112 -12.08 -10.83 -12.95
CA TRP A 112 -13.50 -10.68 -12.61
C TRP A 112 -14.38 -10.57 -13.88
N SER A 113 -13.97 -9.73 -14.84
CA SER A 113 -14.68 -9.59 -16.13
C SER A 113 -14.71 -10.89 -16.91
N GLN A 114 -13.60 -11.63 -16.96
CA GLN A 114 -13.54 -12.91 -17.66
C GLN A 114 -14.43 -13.96 -16.97
N MET A 115 -14.43 -14.03 -15.65
CA MET A 115 -15.30 -14.95 -14.90
C MET A 115 -16.79 -14.72 -15.15
N LYS A 116 -17.19 -13.46 -15.38
CA LYS A 116 -18.57 -13.10 -15.75
C LYS A 116 -18.98 -13.69 -17.10
N GLU A 117 -18.06 -13.77 -18.06
CA GLU A 117 -18.32 -14.24 -19.42
C GLU A 117 -18.30 -15.76 -19.56
N TYR A 118 -17.48 -16.46 -18.77
CA TYR A 118 -17.25 -17.91 -18.94
C TYR A 118 -18.19 -18.82 -18.11
N ASN A 119 -18.95 -18.32 -17.13
CA ASN A 119 -19.78 -19.15 -16.26
C ASN A 119 -21.25 -19.22 -16.72
N TYR A 120 -21.51 -20.16 -17.63
CA TYR A 120 -22.82 -20.81 -17.72
C TYR A 120 -23.09 -21.52 -16.38
N TRP A 121 -24.15 -21.12 -15.69
CA TRP A 121 -24.72 -21.77 -14.50
C TRP A 121 -24.13 -21.35 -13.13
N HIS A 122 -24.84 -20.42 -12.48
CA HIS A 122 -24.76 -20.06 -11.06
C HIS A 122 -23.36 -20.12 -10.42
N PRO A 123 -22.39 -19.28 -10.86
CA PRO A 123 -21.21 -19.04 -10.06
C PRO A 123 -21.63 -18.63 -8.65
N ASN A 124 -20.87 -19.05 -7.63
CA ASN A 124 -21.06 -18.57 -6.27
C ASN A 124 -20.84 -17.03 -6.27
N MET A 125 -21.94 -16.27 -6.38
CA MET A 125 -21.92 -14.81 -6.54
C MET A 125 -21.14 -14.13 -5.42
N GLN A 126 -21.20 -14.71 -4.21
CA GLN A 126 -20.44 -14.24 -3.06
C GLN A 126 -18.93 -14.20 -3.31
N ARG A 127 -18.37 -15.19 -4.00
CA ARG A 127 -16.92 -15.23 -4.31
C ARG A 127 -16.57 -14.21 -5.39
N LEU A 128 -17.45 -14.04 -6.37
CA LEU A 128 -17.27 -13.05 -7.43
C LEU A 128 -17.29 -11.63 -6.86
N ASP A 129 -18.21 -11.37 -5.93
CA ASP A 129 -18.33 -10.09 -5.22
C ASP A 129 -17.13 -9.83 -4.32
N LEU A 130 -16.56 -10.86 -3.70
CA LEU A 130 -15.36 -10.75 -2.87
C LEU A 130 -14.11 -10.40 -3.69
N VAL A 131 -13.96 -10.97 -4.89
CA VAL A 131 -12.88 -10.59 -5.83
C VAL A 131 -13.05 -9.14 -6.28
N LEU A 132 -14.27 -8.71 -6.58
CA LEU A 132 -14.56 -7.32 -6.93
C LEU A 132 -14.30 -6.36 -5.75
N ALA A 133 -14.68 -6.76 -4.54
CA ALA A 133 -14.39 -6.02 -3.32
C ALA A 133 -12.86 -5.88 -3.12
N THR A 134 -12.09 -6.95 -3.30
CA THR A 134 -10.63 -6.90 -3.24
C THR A 134 -10.04 -5.98 -4.31
N ALA A 135 -10.55 -6.03 -5.54
CA ALA A 135 -10.11 -5.19 -6.65
C ALA A 135 -10.37 -3.70 -6.38
N SER A 136 -11.55 -3.38 -5.83
CA SER A 136 -11.94 -2.01 -5.49
C SER A 136 -11.16 -1.45 -4.29
N VAL A 137 -11.01 -2.23 -3.21
CA VAL A 137 -10.22 -1.81 -2.04
C VAL A 137 -8.75 -1.61 -2.44
N SER A 138 -8.16 -2.52 -3.23
CA SER A 138 -6.77 -2.34 -3.71
C SER A 138 -6.59 -1.10 -4.60
N LEU A 139 -7.60 -0.73 -5.39
CA LEU A 139 -7.59 0.53 -6.16
C LEU A 139 -7.64 1.75 -5.24
N VAL A 140 -8.48 1.72 -4.21
CA VAL A 140 -8.55 2.79 -3.19
C VAL A 140 -7.22 2.92 -2.44
N THR A 141 -6.60 1.79 -2.08
CA THR A 141 -5.27 1.78 -1.47
C THR A 141 -4.22 2.41 -2.38
N ALA A 142 -4.26 2.15 -3.69
CA ALA A 142 -3.36 2.79 -4.65
C ALA A 142 -3.52 4.32 -4.66
N LEU A 143 -4.75 4.84 -4.59
CA LEU A 143 -5.00 6.28 -4.52
C LEU A 143 -4.47 6.90 -3.23
N ILE A 144 -4.61 6.21 -2.11
CA ILE A 144 -4.08 6.65 -0.81
C ILE A 144 -2.55 6.64 -0.83
N LEU A 145 -1.93 5.64 -1.43
CA LEU A 145 -0.47 5.58 -1.61
C LEU A 145 0.07 6.70 -2.50
N ILE A 146 -0.67 7.10 -3.54
CA ILE A 146 -0.33 8.27 -4.36
C ILE A 146 -0.38 9.54 -3.50
N PHE A 147 -1.42 9.67 -2.67
CA PHE A 147 -1.54 10.80 -1.75
C PHE A 147 -0.39 10.83 -0.74
N ASP A 148 -0.05 9.69 -0.12
CA ASP A 148 1.06 9.57 0.82
C ASP A 148 2.41 9.87 0.18
N LEU A 149 2.63 9.43 -1.07
CA LEU A 149 3.81 9.78 -1.85
C LEU A 149 3.93 11.30 -2.05
N CYS A 150 2.85 11.97 -2.45
CA CYS A 150 2.84 13.41 -2.63
C CYS A 150 3.14 14.16 -1.32
N VAL A 151 2.56 13.69 -0.20
CA VAL A 151 2.80 14.26 1.13
C VAL A 151 4.25 14.06 1.57
N THR A 152 4.79 12.86 1.40
CA THR A 152 6.18 12.51 1.74
C THR A 152 7.18 13.37 0.96
N VAL A 153 6.97 13.52 -0.35
CA VAL A 153 7.83 14.36 -1.20
C VAL A 153 7.73 15.83 -0.80
N ARG A 154 6.52 16.32 -0.49
CA ARG A 154 6.32 17.71 -0.06
C ARG A 154 7.08 18.00 1.24
N PHE A 155 6.91 17.17 2.27
CA PHE A 155 7.59 17.36 3.55
C PHE A 155 9.12 17.18 3.41
N GLY A 156 9.56 16.26 2.55
CA GLY A 156 10.99 16.09 2.25
C GLY A 156 11.61 17.32 1.57
N ILE A 157 10.92 17.95 0.63
CA ILE A 157 11.40 19.18 -0.04
C ILE A 157 11.41 20.37 0.93
N GLN A 158 10.46 20.42 1.87
CA GLN A 158 10.38 21.49 2.88
C GLN A 158 11.44 21.36 3.98
N GLY A 159 12.16 20.23 4.06
CA GLY A 159 13.14 19.98 5.11
C GLY A 159 12.51 19.58 6.45
N ASP A 160 11.20 19.32 6.50
CA ASP A 160 10.48 18.95 7.73
C ASP A 160 10.84 17.54 8.24
N LEU A 161 11.58 16.76 7.44
CA LEU A 161 11.92 15.35 7.66
C LEU A 161 13.44 15.10 7.83
N ASP A 162 14.25 16.15 7.69
CA ASP A 162 15.71 16.12 7.88
C ASP A 162 16.05 16.72 9.27
#